data_AF-A0A969ND42-F1
#
_entry.id   AF-A0A969ND42-F1
#
_cell.length_a   1.000
_cell.length_b   1.000
_cell.length_c   1.000
_cell.angle_alpha   90.00
_cell.angle_beta   90.00
_cell.angle_gamma   90.00
#
_symmetry.space_group_name_H-M   'P 1'
#
loop_
_entity.id
_entity.type
_entity.pdbx_description
1 polymer ?
#
loop_
_entity_poly.entity_id
_entity_poly.type
_entity_poly.pdbx_seq_one_letter_code
_entity_poly.pdbx_strand_id
1 'polypeptide(L)'
;MVIDKHNSIWIGTIEGLFVYDINLDAISQFSQTSGLAGDNISSLFVDSKDRVWIGSEQKGLTVFDPIDTLFITIKDPVGFTPITITESFDNRIWVGTQSQGIFIFDNYLLNNQYTSSNGLLSDYVTSLYSAINDNIYIGTSRGLNKYNPKEQRFSSYSSKTGFTGIEVKTNSGFIDKEGNVWLGTVNGATKIVLAQNQDNLLEPRTHINRLRVNLEDFKLENDITLGYLENSIIFDYTSICLSDPEAVVYQTMLEGAQKDWQPITKQTTASYTGLPHGKYTFKVKAKNSAGVWNKEPITFSFTIKPPFWMTLWFWLTGGIIIVSVFFLYIKIRERKLIKEKQVLEEKVRERTVEISDKNKKLEAYNKNVTGSIKYAKRIQDAMLPNEEYLNSILPEHFIIYKPRDIVSGDYYWVTKKDDNLIVAAVDCTGHGVPGAFMSMLGVAYLNEIVNKIAINKHISTLNADDVLNQLREW
;
A
#
# COMPACT_ATOMS: atom_id res chain seq x y z
N MET A 1 -61.18 3.29 41.33
CA MET A 1 -61.87 2.46 42.34
C MET A 1 -61.66 1.01 41.99
N VAL A 2 -61.42 0.14 42.96
CA VAL A 2 -61.34 -1.31 42.81
C VAL A 2 -62.02 -2.00 43.99
N ILE A 3 -62.39 -3.26 43.84
CA ILE A 3 -63.03 -4.07 44.89
C ILE A 3 -62.13 -5.29 45.12
N ASP A 4 -61.78 -5.56 46.38
CA ASP A 4 -61.03 -6.76 46.76
C ASP A 4 -61.94 -7.97 47.00
N LYS A 5 -61.36 -9.14 47.31
CA LYS A 5 -62.15 -10.35 47.59
C LYS A 5 -62.86 -10.31 48.95
N HIS A 6 -62.57 -9.33 49.80
CA HIS A 6 -63.18 -9.13 51.11
C HIS A 6 -64.41 -8.18 51.05
N ASN A 7 -64.84 -7.79 49.84
CA ASN A 7 -65.90 -6.81 49.60
C ASN A 7 -65.58 -5.41 50.17
N SER A 8 -64.29 -5.03 50.20
CA SER A 8 -63.92 -3.64 50.46
C SER A 8 -63.76 -2.88 49.14
N ILE A 9 -64.39 -1.71 49.07
CA ILE A 9 -64.27 -0.78 47.95
C ILE A 9 -63.12 0.19 48.23
N TRP A 10 -62.08 0.11 47.41
CA TRP A 10 -60.92 0.98 47.48
C TRP A 10 -61.08 2.14 46.51
N ILE A 11 -61.02 3.36 47.04
CA ILE A 11 -61.30 4.61 46.32
C ILE A 11 -60.09 5.53 46.47
N GLY A 12 -59.34 5.69 45.38
CA GLY A 12 -58.25 6.64 45.30
C GLY A 12 -58.77 8.02 44.98
N THR A 13 -58.31 9.02 45.73
CA THR A 13 -58.65 10.44 45.56
C THR A 13 -57.39 11.28 45.56
N ILE A 14 -57.52 12.59 45.34
CA ILE A 14 -56.40 13.54 45.49
C ILE A 14 -55.99 13.75 46.95
N GLU A 15 -56.82 13.35 47.92
CA GLU A 15 -56.64 13.55 49.37
C GLU A 15 -56.33 12.25 50.12
N GLY A 16 -56.02 11.17 49.40
CA GLY A 16 -55.68 9.88 49.95
C GLY A 16 -56.58 8.74 49.46
N LEU A 17 -56.46 7.62 50.16
CA LEU A 17 -57.13 6.37 49.87
C LEU A 17 -58.28 6.15 50.86
N PHE A 18 -59.50 6.08 50.34
CA PHE A 18 -60.67 5.72 51.12
C PHE A 18 -61.00 4.24 50.90
N VAL A 19 -61.33 3.54 51.97
CA VAL A 19 -61.72 2.13 51.96
C VAL A 19 -63.09 2.03 52.59
N TYR A 20 -64.08 1.63 51.81
CA TYR A 20 -65.43 1.36 52.29
C TYR A 20 -65.63 -0.15 52.39
N ASP A 21 -65.75 -0.65 53.62
CA ASP A 21 -66.09 -2.05 53.87
C ASP A 21 -67.61 -2.20 53.77
N ILE A 22 -68.07 -2.94 52.74
CA ILE A 22 -69.50 -3.14 52.46
C ILE A 22 -70.17 -3.93 53.59
N ASN A 23 -69.45 -4.85 54.24
CA ASN A 23 -70.04 -5.71 55.27
C ASN A 23 -70.21 -4.95 56.59
N LEU A 24 -69.27 -4.07 56.91
CA LEU A 24 -69.28 -3.28 58.14
C LEU A 24 -70.00 -1.92 58.02
N ASP A 25 -70.35 -1.52 56.79
CA ASP A 25 -70.87 -0.19 56.47
C ASP A 25 -70.00 0.95 57.05
N ALA A 26 -68.68 0.80 56.90
CA ALA A 26 -67.69 1.67 57.52
C ALA A 26 -66.69 2.19 56.48
N ILE A 27 -66.27 3.46 56.63
CA ILE A 27 -65.26 4.10 55.79
C ILE A 27 -64.01 4.37 56.61
N SER A 28 -62.86 3.96 56.09
CA SER A 28 -61.53 4.32 56.59
C SER A 28 -60.79 5.19 55.59
N GLN A 29 -60.00 6.15 56.06
CA GLN A 29 -59.12 6.97 55.21
C GLN A 29 -57.66 6.69 55.57
N PHE A 30 -56.85 6.52 54.53
CA PHE A 30 -55.40 6.34 54.62
C PHE A 30 -54.70 7.45 53.83
N SER A 31 -53.60 7.94 54.39
CA SER A 31 -52.76 8.99 53.79
C SER A 31 -51.27 8.62 53.94
N GLN A 32 -50.37 9.53 53.59
CA GLN A 32 -48.93 9.37 53.83
C GLN A 32 -48.60 9.06 55.30
N THR A 33 -49.35 9.58 56.26
CA THR A 33 -49.15 9.29 57.69
C THR A 33 -49.49 7.84 58.04
N SER A 34 -50.28 7.17 57.20
CA SER A 34 -50.63 5.75 57.31
C SER A 34 -49.64 4.81 56.61
N GLY A 35 -48.63 5.34 55.89
CA GLY A 35 -47.63 4.55 55.17
C GLY A 35 -47.80 4.51 53.64
N LEU A 36 -48.74 5.28 53.08
CA LEU A 36 -48.83 5.48 51.63
C LEU A 36 -47.64 6.29 51.10
N ALA A 37 -47.24 6.03 49.86
CA ALA A 37 -46.16 6.76 49.19
C ALA A 37 -46.55 8.23 48.91
N GLY A 38 -47.83 8.49 48.63
CA GLY A 38 -48.39 9.81 48.41
C GLY A 38 -49.90 9.83 48.63
N ASP A 39 -50.47 11.02 48.80
CA ASP A 39 -51.92 11.20 49.02
C ASP A 39 -52.70 11.28 47.71
N ASN A 40 -52.07 11.76 46.63
CA ASN A 40 -52.74 11.87 45.34
C ASN A 40 -52.71 10.52 44.61
N ILE A 41 -53.78 9.75 44.75
CA ILE A 41 -53.86 8.38 44.23
C ILE A 41 -54.22 8.42 42.74
N SER A 42 -53.30 7.94 41.90
CA SER A 42 -53.41 7.97 40.44
C SER A 42 -53.90 6.66 39.83
N SER A 43 -53.69 5.52 40.51
CA SER A 43 -54.16 4.21 40.04
C SER A 43 -54.35 3.22 41.18
N LEU A 44 -55.24 2.25 40.97
CA LEU A 44 -55.52 1.17 41.92
C LEU A 44 -55.68 -0.14 41.15
N PHE A 45 -55.19 -1.24 41.71
CA PHE A 45 -55.32 -2.57 41.14
C PHE A 45 -55.28 -3.64 42.23
N VAL A 46 -56.12 -4.67 42.12
CA VAL A 46 -56.10 -5.84 43.02
C VAL A 46 -55.52 -7.01 42.26
N ASP A 47 -54.47 -7.62 42.77
CA ASP A 47 -53.82 -8.77 42.14
C ASP A 47 -54.45 -10.11 42.52
N SER A 48 -53.98 -11.19 41.89
CA SER A 48 -54.44 -12.56 42.12
C SER A 48 -54.31 -13.02 43.57
N LYS A 49 -53.36 -12.45 44.33
CA LYS A 49 -53.10 -12.71 45.75
C LYS A 49 -53.92 -11.81 46.68
N ASP A 50 -54.85 -11.04 46.14
CA ASP A 50 -55.71 -10.09 46.85
C ASP A 50 -54.97 -8.90 47.47
N ARG A 51 -53.75 -8.62 46.99
CA ARG A 51 -53.01 -7.43 47.41
C ARG A 51 -53.46 -6.23 46.60
N VAL A 52 -53.53 -5.08 47.25
CA VAL A 52 -53.96 -3.83 46.60
C VAL A 52 -52.74 -3.00 46.25
N TRP A 53 -52.49 -2.86 44.95
CA TRP A 53 -51.46 -2.00 44.38
C TRP A 53 -52.01 -0.58 44.22
N ILE A 54 -51.32 0.37 44.83
CA ILE A 54 -51.74 1.77 44.97
C ILE A 54 -50.69 2.65 44.31
N GLY A 55 -51.05 3.27 43.20
CA GLY A 55 -50.21 4.25 42.53
C GLY A 55 -50.46 5.65 43.07
N SER A 56 -49.39 6.36 43.38
CA SER A 56 -49.43 7.74 43.83
C SER A 56 -48.72 8.65 42.83
N GLU A 57 -49.34 9.79 42.50
CA GLU A 57 -48.77 10.74 41.53
C GLU A 57 -47.39 11.21 41.97
N GLN A 58 -46.38 11.05 41.10
CA GLN A 58 -44.97 11.37 41.30
C GLN A 58 -44.29 10.67 42.49
N LYS A 59 -44.98 9.78 43.20
CA LYS A 59 -44.50 9.13 44.43
C LYS A 59 -44.33 7.62 44.28
N GLY A 60 -44.69 7.05 43.13
CA GLY A 60 -44.51 5.63 42.85
C GLY A 60 -45.63 4.77 43.43
N LEU A 61 -45.28 3.60 43.97
CA LEU A 61 -46.22 2.56 44.36
C LEU A 61 -46.17 2.23 45.85
N THR A 62 -47.34 1.96 46.41
CA THR A 62 -47.52 1.28 47.69
C THR A 62 -48.33 0.02 47.46
N VAL A 63 -48.03 -1.06 48.18
CA VAL A 63 -48.84 -2.27 48.19
C VAL A 63 -49.43 -2.46 49.58
N PHE A 64 -50.73 -2.69 49.64
CA PHE A 64 -51.41 -3.17 50.83
C PHE A 64 -51.50 -4.70 50.76
N ASP A 65 -50.89 -5.36 51.74
CA ASP A 65 -51.01 -6.81 51.91
C ASP A 65 -52.10 -7.11 52.96
N PRO A 66 -53.21 -7.79 52.59
CA PRO A 66 -54.30 -8.05 53.53
C PRO A 66 -53.90 -9.03 54.64
N ILE A 67 -52.84 -9.83 54.46
CA ILE A 67 -52.39 -10.81 55.46
C ILE A 67 -51.73 -10.10 56.64
N ASP A 68 -50.78 -9.21 56.34
CA ASP A 68 -50.02 -8.49 57.36
C ASP A 68 -50.69 -7.16 57.73
N THR A 69 -51.70 -6.71 56.96
CA THR A 69 -52.38 -5.40 57.11
C THR A 69 -51.41 -4.22 57.07
N LEU A 70 -50.34 -4.35 56.30
CA LEU A 70 -49.26 -3.36 56.21
C LEU A 70 -49.22 -2.71 54.82
N PHE A 71 -48.94 -1.41 54.82
CA PHE A 71 -48.57 -0.67 53.61
C PHE A 71 -47.06 -0.79 53.37
N ILE A 72 -46.71 -1.38 52.24
CA ILE A 72 -45.32 -1.58 51.79
C ILE A 72 -45.07 -0.60 50.65
N THR A 73 -44.29 0.45 50.91
CA THR A 73 -43.89 1.40 49.87
C THR A 73 -42.72 0.82 49.05
N ILE A 74 -42.89 0.78 47.72
CA ILE A 74 -41.86 0.35 46.78
C ILE A 74 -40.90 1.52 46.56
N LYS A 75 -39.63 1.31 46.94
CA LYS A 75 -38.63 2.39 46.98
C LYS A 75 -37.94 2.65 45.64
N ASP A 76 -37.93 1.70 44.73
CA ASP A 76 -37.22 1.77 43.45
C ASP A 76 -38.16 1.28 42.34
N PRO A 77 -38.38 2.03 41.25
CA PRO A 77 -37.82 3.35 40.92
C PRO A 77 -38.44 4.50 41.73
N VAL A 78 -37.67 5.56 41.95
CA VAL A 78 -38.15 6.77 42.64
C VAL A 78 -38.78 7.74 41.64
N GLY A 79 -39.84 8.44 42.04
CA GLY A 79 -40.28 9.65 41.35
C GLY A 79 -41.00 9.40 40.02
N PHE A 80 -41.89 8.41 39.96
CA PHE A 80 -42.73 8.13 38.80
C PHE A 80 -44.22 8.18 39.15
N THR A 81 -45.06 8.40 38.14
CA THR A 81 -46.52 8.41 38.27
C THR A 81 -47.10 7.15 37.63
N PRO A 82 -47.62 6.19 38.42
CA PRO A 82 -48.33 5.02 37.90
C PRO A 82 -49.73 5.40 37.40
N ILE A 83 -50.04 5.14 36.14
CA ILE A 83 -51.31 5.50 35.50
C ILE A 83 -52.26 4.28 35.41
N THR A 84 -51.68 3.11 35.19
CA THR A 84 -52.41 1.86 35.00
C THR A 84 -51.57 0.71 35.52
N ILE A 85 -52.22 -0.30 36.09
CA ILE A 85 -51.56 -1.48 36.64
C ILE A 85 -52.33 -2.71 36.18
N THR A 86 -51.63 -3.76 35.78
CA THR A 86 -52.22 -5.06 35.48
C THR A 86 -51.29 -6.16 35.99
N GLU A 87 -51.85 -7.32 36.29
CA GLU A 87 -51.09 -8.55 36.46
C GLU A 87 -51.03 -9.30 35.14
N SER A 88 -49.89 -9.91 34.86
CA SER A 88 -49.68 -10.81 33.73
C SER A 88 -49.83 -12.27 34.14
N PHE A 89 -50.02 -13.19 33.19
CA PHE A 89 -50.26 -14.62 33.47
C PHE A 89 -49.15 -15.32 34.26
N ASP A 90 -47.93 -14.78 34.28
CA ASP A 90 -46.82 -15.27 35.09
C ASP A 90 -46.74 -14.63 36.49
N ASN A 91 -47.81 -13.94 36.92
CA ASN A 91 -47.96 -13.24 38.19
C ASN A 91 -47.01 -12.05 38.39
N ARG A 92 -46.39 -11.54 37.31
CA ARG A 92 -45.66 -10.26 37.35
C ARG A 92 -46.61 -9.09 37.21
N ILE A 93 -46.30 -8.00 37.90
CA ILE A 93 -47.10 -6.78 37.91
C ILE A 93 -46.52 -5.78 36.92
N TRP A 94 -47.34 -5.38 35.96
CA TRP A 94 -47.01 -4.43 34.92
C TRP A 94 -47.62 -3.08 35.25
N VAL A 95 -46.79 -2.05 35.25
CA VAL A 95 -47.15 -0.71 35.66
C VAL A 95 -46.85 0.25 34.54
N GLY A 96 -47.90 0.79 33.94
CA GLY A 96 -47.81 1.83 32.91
C GLY A 96 -47.69 3.19 33.57
N THR A 97 -46.77 4.01 33.08
CA THR A 97 -46.42 5.29 33.71
C THR A 97 -46.74 6.49 32.83
N GLN A 98 -46.71 7.67 33.44
CA GLN A 98 -46.97 8.93 32.74
C GLN A 98 -45.87 9.30 31.71
N SER A 99 -44.61 8.93 31.96
CA SER A 99 -43.49 9.40 31.13
C SER A 99 -42.28 8.46 31.05
N GLN A 100 -42.30 7.33 31.75
CA GLN A 100 -41.16 6.42 31.90
C GLN A 100 -41.43 5.03 31.29
N GLY A 101 -42.45 4.93 30.43
CA GLY A 101 -42.86 3.69 29.80
C GLY A 101 -43.52 2.74 30.80
N ILE A 102 -43.06 1.50 30.82
CA ILE A 102 -43.61 0.41 31.64
C ILE A 102 -42.54 -0.08 32.61
N PHE A 103 -42.91 -0.20 33.88
CA PHE A 103 -42.14 -0.96 34.87
C PHE A 103 -42.79 -2.32 35.12
N ILE A 104 -41.95 -3.35 35.25
CA ILE A 104 -42.39 -4.71 35.56
C ILE A 104 -41.81 -5.09 36.91
N PHE A 105 -42.68 -5.48 37.83
CA PHE A 105 -42.32 -5.92 39.17
C PHE A 105 -42.54 -7.42 39.34
N ASP A 106 -41.57 -8.07 39.96
CA ASP A 106 -41.67 -9.43 40.46
C ASP A 106 -41.43 -9.40 41.97
N ASN A 107 -42.43 -9.80 42.75
CA ASN A 107 -42.39 -9.77 44.22
C ASN A 107 -41.82 -8.46 44.82
N TYR A 108 -42.40 -7.32 44.42
CA TYR A 108 -42.01 -5.95 44.85
C TYR A 108 -40.67 -5.44 44.33
N LEU A 109 -39.90 -6.25 43.60
CA LEU A 109 -38.62 -5.85 43.02
C LEU A 109 -38.79 -5.49 41.54
N LEU A 110 -38.13 -4.41 41.11
CA LEU A 110 -38.09 -4.02 39.71
C LEU A 110 -37.35 -5.11 38.91
N ASN A 111 -38.07 -5.76 38.00
CA ASN A 111 -37.55 -6.81 37.13
C ASN A 111 -37.08 -6.26 35.79
N ASN A 112 -37.85 -5.35 35.17
CA ASN A 112 -37.53 -4.80 33.86
C ASN A 112 -38.23 -3.46 33.61
N GLN A 113 -37.70 -2.69 32.66
CA GLN A 113 -38.31 -1.46 32.15
C GLN A 113 -38.39 -1.51 30.62
N TYR A 114 -39.55 -1.17 30.09
CA TYR A 114 -39.74 -0.99 28.65
C TYR A 114 -40.10 0.44 28.31
N THR A 115 -39.42 1.00 27.32
CA THR A 115 -39.58 2.36 26.82
C THR A 115 -39.78 2.36 25.30
N SER A 116 -39.92 3.54 24.72
CA SER A 116 -39.93 3.78 23.27
C SER A 116 -38.70 3.21 22.57
N SER A 117 -37.54 3.18 23.23
CA SER A 117 -36.33 2.53 22.73
C SER A 117 -36.47 1.01 22.55
N ASN A 118 -37.37 0.38 23.32
CA ASN A 118 -37.65 -1.06 23.25
C ASN A 118 -38.78 -1.40 22.26
N GLY A 119 -39.43 -0.40 21.65
CA GLY A 119 -40.50 -0.59 20.66
C GLY A 119 -41.89 -0.11 21.10
N LEU A 120 -42.05 0.49 22.29
CA LEU A 120 -43.28 1.18 22.64
C LEU A 120 -43.52 2.38 21.70
N LEU A 121 -44.77 2.66 21.37
CA LEU A 121 -45.14 3.82 20.54
C LEU A 121 -44.92 5.15 21.28
N SER A 122 -45.06 5.15 22.60
CA SER A 122 -44.88 6.31 23.47
C SER A 122 -44.55 5.85 24.90
N ASP A 123 -43.75 6.63 25.61
CA ASP A 123 -43.45 6.40 27.04
C ASP A 123 -44.58 6.86 27.97
N TYR A 124 -45.63 7.50 27.41
CA TYR A 124 -46.87 7.77 28.10
C TYR A 124 -47.86 6.61 27.90
N VAL A 125 -47.94 5.74 28.90
CA VAL A 125 -48.77 4.53 28.89
C VAL A 125 -50.08 4.82 29.62
N THR A 126 -51.18 4.74 28.89
CA THR A 126 -52.52 5.13 29.39
C THR A 126 -53.33 3.94 29.86
N SER A 127 -53.08 2.74 29.36
CA SER A 127 -53.80 1.54 29.77
C SER A 127 -53.01 0.26 29.52
N LEU A 128 -53.24 -0.76 30.34
CA LEU A 128 -52.63 -2.08 30.23
C LEU A 128 -53.70 -3.17 30.42
N TYR A 129 -53.72 -4.14 29.51
CA TYR A 129 -54.67 -5.26 29.56
C TYR A 129 -53.95 -6.58 29.24
N SER A 130 -53.88 -7.49 30.20
CA SER A 130 -53.42 -8.86 29.94
C SER A 130 -54.56 -9.68 29.34
N ALA A 131 -54.40 -10.10 28.08
CA ALA A 131 -55.39 -10.86 27.34
C ALA A 131 -55.18 -12.37 27.50
N ILE A 132 -56.24 -13.16 27.27
CA ILE A 132 -56.29 -14.62 27.53
C ILE A 132 -55.24 -15.46 26.78
N ASN A 133 -54.55 -14.88 25.82
CA ASN A 133 -53.50 -15.52 25.02
C ASN A 133 -52.08 -15.16 25.48
N ASP A 134 -51.93 -14.79 26.75
CA ASP A 134 -50.71 -14.28 27.41
C ASP A 134 -50.19 -12.93 26.86
N ASN A 135 -50.77 -12.37 25.79
CA ASN A 135 -50.32 -11.08 25.28
C ASN A 135 -50.78 -9.94 26.17
N ILE A 136 -49.99 -8.88 26.21
CA ILE A 136 -50.34 -7.65 26.92
C ILE A 136 -50.60 -6.55 25.91
N TYR A 137 -51.81 -6.00 25.94
CA TYR A 137 -52.22 -4.87 25.14
C TYR A 137 -51.98 -3.59 25.92
N ILE A 138 -51.27 -2.66 25.29
CA ILE A 138 -50.69 -1.48 25.92
C ILE A 138 -51.20 -0.27 25.16
N GLY A 139 -52.15 0.45 25.76
CA GLY A 139 -52.60 1.73 25.24
C GLY A 139 -51.60 2.84 25.53
N THR A 140 -51.34 3.66 24.53
CA THR A 140 -50.42 4.79 24.61
C THR A 140 -51.03 6.04 24.00
N SER A 141 -50.38 7.19 24.18
CA SER A 141 -50.76 8.44 23.52
C SER A 141 -50.57 8.46 22.00
N ARG A 142 -49.94 7.44 21.41
CA ARG A 142 -49.67 7.35 19.96
C ARG A 142 -50.23 6.09 19.30
N GLY A 143 -51.06 5.35 20.02
CA GLY A 143 -51.73 4.17 19.52
C GLY A 143 -51.64 3.02 20.52
N LEU A 144 -51.62 1.80 19.99
CA LEU A 144 -51.67 0.58 20.76
C LEU A 144 -50.44 -0.28 20.48
N ASN A 145 -49.80 -0.78 21.52
CA ASN A 145 -48.80 -1.85 21.42
C ASN A 145 -49.41 -3.20 21.85
N LYS A 146 -48.96 -4.29 21.23
CA LYS A 146 -49.15 -5.68 21.69
C LYS A 146 -47.78 -6.22 22.07
N TYR A 147 -47.61 -6.64 23.32
CA TYR A 147 -46.43 -7.34 23.78
C TYR A 147 -46.70 -8.84 23.82
N ASN A 148 -45.87 -9.61 23.11
CA ASN A 148 -45.86 -11.06 23.15
C ASN A 148 -44.75 -11.53 24.11
N PRO A 149 -45.07 -12.12 25.27
CA PRO A 149 -44.06 -12.54 26.23
C PRO A 149 -43.23 -13.74 25.75
N LYS A 150 -43.77 -14.60 24.87
CA LYS A 150 -43.06 -15.77 24.34
C LYS A 150 -41.93 -15.35 23.38
N GLU A 151 -42.18 -14.32 22.58
CA GLU A 151 -41.20 -13.75 21.65
C GLU A 151 -40.41 -12.56 22.24
N GLN A 152 -40.82 -12.08 23.43
CA GLN A 152 -40.36 -10.83 24.04
C GLN A 152 -40.39 -9.64 23.07
N ARG A 153 -41.47 -9.52 22.29
CA ARG A 153 -41.56 -8.59 21.16
C ARG A 153 -42.78 -7.67 21.25
N PHE A 154 -42.57 -6.41 20.92
CA PHE A 154 -43.64 -5.43 20.70
C PHE A 154 -44.09 -5.43 19.24
N SER A 155 -45.39 -5.43 19.02
CA SER A 155 -46.04 -5.09 17.75
C SER A 155 -46.81 -3.78 17.94
N SER A 156 -46.80 -2.92 16.93
CA SER A 156 -47.35 -1.56 17.03
C SER A 156 -48.52 -1.35 16.08
N TYR A 157 -49.62 -0.86 16.63
CA TYR A 157 -50.85 -0.51 15.93
C TYR A 157 -51.04 1.01 16.04
N SER A 158 -50.72 1.70 14.95
CA SER A 158 -50.81 3.17 14.82
C SER A 158 -51.69 3.52 13.62
N SER A 159 -51.92 4.82 13.38
CA SER A 159 -52.65 5.27 12.19
C SER A 159 -52.04 4.75 10.88
N LYS A 160 -50.72 4.53 10.84
CA LYS A 160 -50.01 3.96 9.69
C LYS A 160 -50.35 2.49 9.43
N THR A 161 -50.70 1.73 10.47
CA THR A 161 -51.05 0.30 10.39
C THR A 161 -52.56 0.07 10.49
N GLY A 162 -53.36 1.13 10.31
CA GLY A 162 -54.82 1.07 10.26
C GLY A 162 -55.53 1.28 11.61
N PHE A 163 -54.80 1.57 12.69
CA PHE A 163 -55.43 1.91 13.98
C PHE A 163 -55.99 3.33 13.95
N THR A 164 -57.30 3.45 13.82
CA THR A 164 -58.02 4.74 13.70
C THR A 164 -58.24 5.46 15.03
N GLY A 165 -57.97 4.78 16.16
CA GLY A 165 -58.17 5.32 17.50
C GLY A 165 -57.20 6.46 17.89
N ILE A 166 -56.02 6.52 17.25
CA ILE A 166 -54.92 7.48 17.49
C ILE A 166 -54.34 7.43 18.91
N GLU A 167 -55.13 7.77 19.93
CA GLU A 167 -54.77 7.80 21.34
C GLU A 167 -55.76 6.94 22.13
N VAL A 168 -55.23 6.03 22.94
CA VAL A 168 -56.04 5.22 23.87
C VAL A 168 -56.25 6.01 25.16
N LYS A 169 -57.50 6.14 25.62
CA LYS A 169 -57.82 6.88 26.83
C LYS A 169 -57.49 6.07 28.10
N THR A 170 -57.14 6.79 29.16
CA THR A 170 -56.73 6.18 30.43
C THR A 170 -57.80 5.26 30.99
N ASN A 171 -57.39 4.03 31.36
CA ASN A 171 -58.26 3.01 31.98
C ASN A 171 -59.59 2.76 31.24
N SER A 172 -59.63 2.98 29.92
CA SER A 172 -60.86 2.97 29.12
C SER A 172 -61.08 1.67 28.34
N GLY A 173 -60.51 0.55 28.78
CA GLY A 173 -60.61 -0.74 28.12
C GLY A 173 -61.21 -1.84 28.99
N PHE A 174 -61.64 -2.89 28.32
CA PHE A 174 -62.37 -4.01 28.90
C PHE A 174 -62.14 -5.28 28.07
N ILE A 175 -62.05 -6.44 28.72
CA ILE A 175 -61.95 -7.73 28.03
C ILE A 175 -63.33 -8.39 28.08
N ASP A 176 -63.92 -8.66 26.92
CA ASP A 176 -65.24 -9.30 26.84
C ASP A 176 -65.18 -10.82 27.12
N LYS A 177 -66.35 -11.46 27.21
CA LYS A 177 -66.48 -12.89 27.52
C LYS A 177 -65.87 -13.80 26.45
N GLU A 178 -65.71 -13.29 25.23
CA GLU A 178 -65.05 -14.00 24.13
C GLU A 178 -63.52 -13.77 24.15
N GLY A 179 -63.02 -12.99 25.11
CA GLY A 179 -61.61 -12.64 25.25
C GLY A 179 -61.16 -11.47 24.39
N ASN A 180 -62.06 -10.79 23.65
CA ASN A 180 -61.67 -9.65 22.83
C ASN A 180 -61.38 -8.43 23.70
N VAL A 181 -60.42 -7.61 23.25
CA VAL A 181 -60.03 -6.40 23.97
C VAL A 181 -60.75 -5.20 23.38
N TRP A 182 -61.54 -4.53 24.20
CA TRP A 182 -62.18 -3.26 23.90
C TRP A 182 -61.35 -2.13 24.46
N LEU A 183 -61.20 -1.04 23.70
CA LEU A 183 -60.43 0.14 24.09
C LEU A 183 -61.21 1.41 23.76
N GLY A 184 -61.31 2.31 24.72
CA GLY A 184 -61.74 3.68 24.50
C GLY A 184 -60.60 4.49 23.90
N THR A 185 -60.92 5.24 22.86
CA THR A 185 -59.97 6.07 22.14
C THR A 185 -60.54 7.47 21.99
N VAL A 186 -59.71 8.45 21.59
CA VAL A 186 -60.19 9.80 21.27
C VAL A 186 -61.28 9.82 20.18
N ASN A 187 -61.32 8.79 19.33
CA ASN A 187 -62.25 8.67 18.21
C ASN A 187 -63.39 7.66 18.46
N GLY A 188 -63.63 7.27 19.71
CA GLY A 188 -64.67 6.31 20.10
C GLY A 188 -64.12 4.97 20.58
N ALA A 189 -64.93 3.91 20.53
CA ALA A 189 -64.51 2.58 21.00
C ALA A 189 -63.93 1.73 19.85
N THR A 190 -62.80 1.05 20.11
CA THR A 190 -62.18 0.09 19.19
C THR A 190 -62.21 -1.31 19.79
N LYS A 191 -62.66 -2.32 19.03
CA LYS A 191 -62.61 -3.74 19.40
C LYS A 191 -61.46 -4.44 18.68
N ILE A 192 -60.65 -5.18 19.42
CA ILE A 192 -59.59 -6.04 18.88
C ILE A 192 -60.05 -7.48 18.98
N VAL A 193 -60.29 -8.09 17.82
CA VAL A 193 -60.71 -9.49 17.73
C VAL A 193 -59.49 -10.41 17.79
N LEU A 194 -59.34 -11.15 18.89
CA LEU A 194 -58.14 -12.00 19.09
C LEU A 194 -58.09 -13.19 18.15
N ALA A 195 -59.25 -13.79 17.82
CA ALA A 195 -59.34 -15.00 17.01
C ALA A 195 -58.87 -14.82 15.55
N GLN A 196 -58.85 -13.59 15.04
CA GLN A 196 -58.50 -13.29 13.65
C GLN A 196 -57.09 -12.68 13.49
N ASN A 197 -56.41 -12.39 14.59
CA ASN A 197 -55.10 -11.76 14.57
C ASN A 197 -54.00 -12.83 14.37
N GLN A 198 -54.07 -13.57 13.27
CA GLN A 198 -52.98 -14.43 12.84
C GLN A 198 -51.86 -13.54 12.30
N ASP A 199 -50.71 -13.57 12.96
CA ASP A 199 -49.53 -12.85 12.48
C ASP A 199 -49.22 -13.35 11.06
N ASN A 200 -49.01 -12.43 10.12
CA ASN A 200 -48.78 -12.77 8.73
C ASN A 200 -47.38 -13.39 8.59
N LEU A 201 -47.30 -14.72 8.58
CA LEU A 201 -46.04 -15.48 8.56
C LEU A 201 -45.38 -15.55 7.18
N LEU A 202 -45.87 -14.77 6.21
CA LEU A 202 -45.31 -14.73 4.87
C LEU A 202 -43.95 -14.03 4.87
N GLU A 203 -42.99 -14.65 4.21
CA GLU A 203 -41.68 -14.03 3.99
C GLU A 203 -41.82 -12.75 3.16
N PRO A 204 -41.03 -11.71 3.49
CA PRO A 204 -41.15 -10.44 2.78
C PRO A 204 -40.52 -10.55 1.39
N ARG A 205 -41.14 -9.96 0.37
CA ARG A 205 -40.62 -10.03 -1.01
C ARG A 205 -39.49 -9.04 -1.20
N THR A 206 -38.26 -9.51 -1.09
CA THR A 206 -37.05 -8.69 -1.16
C THR A 206 -36.45 -8.74 -2.56
N HIS A 207 -36.02 -7.58 -3.06
CA HIS A 207 -35.39 -7.44 -4.37
C HIS A 207 -34.25 -6.43 -4.32
N ILE A 208 -33.25 -6.64 -5.18
CA ILE A 208 -32.22 -5.66 -5.47
C ILE A 208 -32.75 -4.82 -6.63
N ASN A 209 -32.94 -3.52 -6.39
CA ASN A 209 -33.59 -2.62 -7.33
C ASN A 209 -32.58 -2.02 -8.30
N ARG A 210 -31.41 -1.63 -7.79
CA ARG A 210 -30.37 -0.95 -8.57
C ARG A 210 -29.00 -1.38 -8.12
N LEU A 211 -28.10 -1.40 -9.09
CA LEU A 211 -26.67 -1.51 -8.90
C LEU A 211 -26.04 -0.21 -9.39
N ARG A 212 -25.19 0.41 -8.58
CA ARG A 212 -24.39 1.57 -8.99
C ARG A 212 -22.92 1.24 -8.90
N VAL A 213 -22.19 1.51 -9.97
CA VAL A 213 -20.74 1.32 -10.06
C VAL A 213 -20.11 2.69 -10.23
N ASN A 214 -19.25 3.08 -9.30
CA ASN A 214 -18.65 4.42 -9.26
C ASN A 214 -19.69 5.57 -9.35
N LEU A 215 -20.84 5.39 -8.68
CA LEU A 215 -21.99 6.31 -8.66
C LEU A 215 -22.83 6.36 -9.94
N GLU A 216 -22.49 5.60 -10.97
CA GLU A 216 -23.29 5.49 -12.20
C GLU A 216 -24.18 4.25 -12.16
N ASP A 217 -25.41 4.37 -12.67
CA ASP A 217 -26.37 3.27 -12.73
C ASP A 217 -25.88 2.17 -13.68
N PHE A 218 -25.85 0.94 -13.19
CA PHE A 218 -25.44 -0.25 -13.92
C PHE A 218 -26.61 -1.22 -14.03
N LYS A 219 -26.74 -1.90 -15.17
CA LYS A 219 -27.83 -2.83 -15.41
C LYS A 219 -27.63 -4.12 -14.59
N LEU A 220 -28.67 -4.54 -13.89
CA LEU A 220 -28.70 -5.80 -13.14
C LEU A 220 -28.79 -6.97 -14.12
N GLU A 221 -27.64 -7.52 -14.50
CA GLU A 221 -27.51 -8.76 -15.24
C GLU A 221 -26.76 -9.78 -14.39
N ASN A 222 -26.96 -11.08 -14.65
CA ASN A 222 -26.26 -12.11 -13.87
C ASN A 222 -24.78 -12.18 -14.28
N ASP A 223 -23.91 -12.33 -13.29
CA ASP A 223 -22.47 -12.56 -13.45
C ASP A 223 -21.72 -11.49 -14.25
N ILE A 224 -22.02 -10.21 -13.97
CA ILE A 224 -21.31 -9.09 -14.59
C ILE A 224 -19.82 -9.12 -14.25
N THR A 225 -19.02 -8.67 -15.21
CA THR A 225 -17.57 -8.53 -15.03
C THR A 225 -17.17 -7.07 -15.16
N LEU A 226 -16.65 -6.52 -14.07
CA LEU A 226 -16.23 -5.13 -13.92
C LEU A 226 -14.72 -4.97 -14.16
N GLY A 227 -14.32 -3.80 -14.63
CA GLY A 227 -12.93 -3.38 -14.73
C GLY A 227 -12.30 -3.13 -13.36
N TYR A 228 -10.96 -3.06 -13.31
CA TYR A 228 -10.24 -2.85 -12.05
C TYR A 228 -10.56 -1.51 -11.35
N LEU A 229 -10.82 -0.45 -12.12
CA LEU A 229 -11.19 0.87 -11.59
C LEU A 229 -12.67 0.96 -11.21
N GLU A 230 -13.49 -0.02 -11.59
CA GLU A 230 -14.91 -0.13 -11.28
C GLU A 230 -15.10 -0.86 -9.94
N ASN A 231 -14.50 -0.30 -8.88
CA ASN A 231 -14.35 -0.95 -7.58
C ASN A 231 -15.13 -0.30 -6.43
N SER A 232 -15.96 0.70 -6.74
CA SER A 232 -16.94 1.27 -5.80
C SER A 232 -18.33 0.82 -6.21
N ILE A 233 -18.95 -0.01 -5.38
CA ILE A 233 -20.20 -0.70 -5.70
C ILE A 233 -21.24 -0.39 -4.63
N ILE A 234 -22.40 0.08 -5.09
CA ILE A 234 -23.53 0.42 -4.23
C ILE A 234 -24.75 -0.38 -4.68
N PHE A 235 -25.36 -1.09 -3.74
CA PHE A 235 -26.59 -1.84 -3.93
C PHE A 235 -27.75 -1.10 -3.29
N ASP A 236 -28.79 -0.83 -4.08
CA ASP A 236 -30.08 -0.36 -3.59
C ASP A 236 -31.05 -1.55 -3.57
N TYR A 237 -31.62 -1.85 -2.41
CA TYR A 237 -32.51 -2.98 -2.20
C TYR A 237 -33.76 -2.57 -1.45
N THR A 238 -34.84 -3.30 -1.65
CA THR A 238 -36.10 -3.03 -0.95
C THR A 238 -36.83 -4.34 -0.73
N SER A 239 -37.60 -4.39 0.36
CA SER A 239 -38.49 -5.50 0.64
C SER A 239 -39.92 -5.01 0.80
N ILE A 240 -40.85 -5.75 0.21
CA ILE A 240 -42.27 -5.39 0.17
C ILE A 240 -42.95 -6.03 1.37
N CYS A 241 -43.43 -5.17 2.28
CA CYS A 241 -44.29 -5.51 3.40
C CYS A 241 -45.52 -4.60 3.36
N LEU A 242 -46.68 -5.11 2.94
CA LEU A 242 -47.89 -4.30 2.74
C LEU A 242 -48.56 -3.89 4.06
N SER A 243 -48.40 -4.69 5.11
CA SER A 243 -49.02 -4.45 6.42
C SER A 243 -48.32 -3.35 7.21
N ASP A 244 -46.99 -3.30 7.14
CA ASP A 244 -46.17 -2.28 7.80
C ASP A 244 -44.81 -2.16 7.09
N PRO A 245 -44.70 -1.25 6.12
CA PRO A 245 -43.46 -1.03 5.37
C PRO A 245 -42.30 -0.50 6.21
N GLU A 246 -42.56 0.27 7.28
CA GLU A 246 -41.52 0.96 8.08
C GLU A 246 -40.87 0.08 9.16
N ALA A 247 -41.51 -1.04 9.49
CA ALA A 247 -40.98 -2.05 10.40
C ALA A 247 -39.97 -2.99 9.74
N VAL A 248 -39.83 -2.95 8.41
CA VAL A 248 -38.88 -3.79 7.69
C VAL A 248 -37.44 -3.43 8.06
N VAL A 249 -36.65 -4.45 8.40
CA VAL A 249 -35.22 -4.32 8.66
C VAL A 249 -34.42 -5.30 7.81
N TYR A 250 -33.16 -4.97 7.54
CA TYR A 250 -32.29 -5.68 6.62
C TYR A 250 -31.01 -6.14 7.29
N GLN A 251 -30.44 -7.21 6.75
CA GLN A 251 -29.03 -7.57 6.93
C GLN A 251 -28.40 -7.80 5.57
N THR A 252 -27.16 -7.37 5.42
CA THR A 252 -26.37 -7.51 4.19
C THR A 252 -25.05 -8.20 4.45
N MET A 253 -24.54 -8.87 3.44
CA MET A 253 -23.23 -9.51 3.43
C MET A 253 -22.64 -9.45 2.02
N LEU A 254 -21.34 -9.25 1.91
CA LEU A 254 -20.61 -9.28 0.65
C LEU A 254 -19.56 -10.38 0.75
N GLU A 255 -19.94 -11.57 0.32
CA GLU A 255 -19.04 -12.71 0.29
C GLU A 255 -17.88 -12.42 -0.67
N GLY A 256 -16.66 -12.74 -0.23
CA GLY A 256 -15.41 -12.34 -0.89
C GLY A 256 -14.76 -11.10 -0.28
N ALA A 257 -15.52 -10.23 0.39
CA ALA A 257 -14.99 -9.08 1.14
C ALA A 257 -15.11 -9.28 2.67
N GLN A 258 -16.16 -9.97 3.12
CA GLN A 258 -16.45 -10.22 4.54
C GLN A 258 -16.99 -11.65 4.76
N LYS A 259 -16.85 -12.15 5.99
CA LYS A 259 -17.32 -13.49 6.40
C LYS A 259 -18.69 -13.48 7.10
N ASP A 260 -18.97 -12.44 7.87
CA ASP A 260 -20.17 -12.33 8.71
C ASP A 260 -21.19 -11.35 8.14
N TRP A 261 -22.44 -11.47 8.60
CA TRP A 261 -23.51 -10.52 8.29
C TRP A 261 -23.29 -9.20 9.02
N GLN A 262 -23.58 -8.09 8.33
CA GLN A 262 -23.63 -6.77 8.96
C GLN A 262 -24.76 -6.68 10.01
N PRO A 263 -24.65 -5.76 10.98
CA PRO A 263 -25.70 -5.50 11.95
C PRO A 263 -27.05 -5.17 11.29
N ILE A 264 -28.14 -5.44 12.01
CA ILE A 264 -29.50 -5.15 11.53
C ILE A 264 -29.64 -3.65 11.30
N THR A 265 -30.14 -3.26 10.12
CA THR A 265 -30.30 -1.85 9.74
C THR A 265 -31.67 -1.60 9.08
N LYS A 266 -32.15 -0.36 9.16
CA LYS A 266 -33.30 0.12 8.37
C LYS A 266 -32.89 0.71 7.02
N GLN A 267 -31.59 0.84 6.76
CA GLN A 267 -31.08 1.37 5.50
C GLN A 267 -31.40 0.41 4.35
N THR A 268 -31.75 0.99 3.21
CA THR A 268 -32.09 0.29 1.96
C THR A 268 -30.93 0.31 0.96
N THR A 269 -29.73 0.66 1.42
CA THR A 269 -28.53 0.85 0.60
C THR A 269 -27.32 0.25 1.29
N ALA A 270 -26.45 -0.42 0.54
CA ALA A 270 -25.16 -0.91 1.03
C ALA A 270 -24.06 -0.47 0.06
N SER A 271 -23.01 0.15 0.59
CA SER A 271 -21.89 0.70 -0.19
C SER A 271 -20.60 -0.02 0.15
N TYR A 272 -19.86 -0.44 -0.86
CA TYR A 272 -18.57 -1.10 -0.76
C TYR A 272 -17.58 -0.37 -1.66
N THR A 273 -16.58 0.27 -1.07
CA THR A 273 -15.60 1.11 -1.79
C THR A 273 -14.23 0.45 -1.81
N GLY A 274 -13.53 0.53 -2.95
CA GLY A 274 -12.15 0.08 -3.05
C GLY A 274 -11.99 -1.45 -3.03
N LEU A 275 -12.95 -2.17 -3.61
CA LEU A 275 -12.88 -3.63 -3.67
C LEU A 275 -11.68 -4.10 -4.53
N PRO A 276 -10.87 -5.05 -4.04
CA PRO A 276 -9.81 -5.62 -4.86
C PRO A 276 -10.37 -6.46 -6.01
N HIS A 277 -9.48 -6.94 -6.88
CA HIS A 277 -9.90 -7.89 -7.91
C HIS A 277 -10.34 -9.21 -7.28
N GLY A 278 -11.37 -9.85 -7.81
CA GLY A 278 -11.92 -11.05 -7.22
C GLY A 278 -13.36 -11.33 -7.61
N LYS A 279 -13.89 -12.42 -7.10
CA LYS A 279 -15.31 -12.78 -7.23
C LYS A 279 -16.02 -12.40 -5.94
N TYR A 280 -17.19 -11.79 -6.10
CA TYR A 280 -18.00 -11.32 -5.00
C TYR A 280 -19.45 -11.76 -5.18
N THR A 281 -20.10 -12.06 -4.06
CA THR A 281 -21.54 -12.32 -4.03
C THR A 281 -22.16 -11.47 -2.94
N PHE A 282 -22.92 -10.45 -3.35
CA PHE A 282 -23.75 -9.66 -2.45
C PHE A 282 -24.94 -10.51 -2.03
N LYS A 283 -25.28 -10.47 -0.74
CA LYS A 283 -26.40 -11.19 -0.12
C LYS A 283 -27.19 -10.21 0.74
N VAL A 284 -28.50 -10.16 0.55
CA VAL A 284 -29.41 -9.36 1.37
C VAL A 284 -30.60 -10.19 1.81
N LYS A 285 -31.00 -10.07 3.07
CA LYS A 285 -32.24 -10.62 3.60
C LYS A 285 -32.97 -9.55 4.40
N ALA A 286 -34.29 -9.59 4.37
CA ALA A 286 -35.13 -8.70 5.13
C ALA A 286 -35.94 -9.47 6.18
N LYS A 287 -36.32 -8.76 7.25
CA LYS A 287 -37.26 -9.19 8.27
C LYS A 287 -38.49 -8.30 8.21
N ASN A 288 -39.67 -8.90 8.15
CA ASN A 288 -40.94 -8.17 8.13
C ASN A 288 -41.39 -7.75 9.55
N SER A 289 -42.54 -7.07 9.64
CA SER A 289 -43.14 -6.65 10.92
C SER A 289 -43.61 -7.81 11.80
N ALA A 290 -43.82 -9.00 11.23
CA ALA A 290 -44.11 -10.23 11.97
C ALA A 290 -42.84 -10.92 12.50
N GLY A 291 -41.64 -10.40 12.22
CA GLY A 291 -40.38 -10.99 12.66
C GLY A 291 -39.86 -12.11 11.75
N VAL A 292 -40.52 -12.39 10.62
CA VAL A 292 -40.13 -13.43 9.67
C VAL A 292 -39.02 -12.91 8.77
N TRP A 293 -37.90 -13.63 8.75
CA TRP A 293 -36.80 -13.42 7.81
C TRP A 293 -37.06 -14.15 6.49
N ASN A 294 -36.49 -13.66 5.40
CA ASN A 294 -36.31 -14.48 4.19
C ASN A 294 -35.56 -15.78 4.54
N LYS A 295 -36.09 -16.93 4.10
CA LYS A 295 -35.44 -18.23 4.30
C LYS A 295 -34.10 -18.30 3.57
N GLU A 296 -34.09 -17.84 2.33
CA GLU A 296 -32.89 -17.71 1.51
C GLU A 296 -32.60 -16.24 1.24
N PRO A 297 -31.33 -15.79 1.36
CA PRO A 297 -30.98 -14.44 1.03
C PRO A 297 -31.03 -14.22 -0.49
N ILE A 298 -31.41 -13.01 -0.88
CA ILE A 298 -31.37 -12.57 -2.27
C ILE A 298 -29.92 -12.29 -2.60
N THR A 299 -29.42 -12.89 -3.68
CA THR A 299 -28.01 -12.83 -4.02
C THR A 299 -27.76 -12.15 -5.36
N PHE A 300 -26.60 -11.52 -5.50
CA PHE A 300 -26.11 -10.97 -6.75
C PHE A 300 -24.60 -11.16 -6.85
N SER A 301 -24.14 -11.81 -7.92
CA SER A 301 -22.73 -12.15 -8.12
C SER A 301 -22.09 -11.28 -9.20
N PHE A 302 -20.85 -10.85 -8.96
CA PHE A 302 -20.05 -10.08 -9.91
C PHE A 302 -18.56 -10.39 -9.74
N THR A 303 -17.77 -10.07 -10.76
CA THR A 303 -16.30 -10.26 -10.75
C THR A 303 -15.59 -8.96 -11.11
N ILE A 304 -14.58 -8.56 -10.32
CA ILE A 304 -13.68 -7.45 -10.65
C ILE A 304 -12.41 -8.01 -11.27
N LYS A 305 -12.08 -7.58 -12.49
CA LYS A 305 -10.88 -8.02 -13.21
C LYS A 305 -9.60 -7.57 -12.50
N PRO A 306 -8.52 -8.37 -12.56
CA PRO A 306 -7.21 -7.93 -12.11
C PRO A 306 -6.72 -6.74 -12.96
N PRO A 307 -5.86 -5.89 -12.39
CA PRO A 307 -5.27 -4.79 -13.14
C PRO A 307 -4.33 -5.30 -14.25
N PHE A 308 -4.14 -4.49 -15.30
CA PHE A 308 -3.41 -4.94 -16.50
C PHE A 308 -1.94 -5.33 -16.21
N TRP A 309 -1.29 -4.74 -15.21
CA TRP A 309 0.09 -5.08 -14.81
C TRP A 309 0.22 -6.45 -14.12
N MET A 310 -0.89 -7.07 -13.72
CA MET A 310 -0.91 -8.45 -13.22
C MET A 310 -1.17 -9.48 -14.32
N THR A 311 -1.31 -9.05 -15.58
CA THR A 311 -1.52 -9.96 -16.71
C THR A 311 -0.20 -10.55 -17.23
N LEU A 312 -0.25 -11.78 -17.75
CA LEU A 312 0.93 -12.49 -18.24
C LEU A 312 1.62 -11.78 -19.42
N TRP A 313 0.84 -11.18 -20.32
CA TRP A 313 1.37 -10.41 -21.45
C TRP A 313 2.15 -9.17 -21.02
N PHE A 314 1.75 -8.49 -19.94
CA PHE A 314 2.50 -7.35 -19.41
C PHE A 314 3.91 -7.77 -18.99
N TRP A 315 4.05 -8.88 -18.26
CA TRP A 315 5.34 -9.43 -17.88
C TRP A 315 6.18 -9.90 -19.08
N LEU A 316 5.55 -10.53 -20.08
CA LEU A 316 6.24 -10.94 -21.32
C LEU A 316 6.78 -9.74 -22.10
N THR A 317 5.96 -8.70 -22.30
CA THR A 317 6.39 -7.48 -23.00
C THR A 317 7.49 -6.74 -22.24
N GLY A 318 7.38 -6.63 -20.92
CA GLY A 318 8.44 -6.09 -20.07
C GLY A 318 9.75 -6.87 -20.22
N GLY A 319 9.69 -8.21 -20.23
CA GLY A 319 10.83 -9.07 -20.49
C GLY A 319 11.47 -8.83 -21.86
N ILE A 320 10.66 -8.75 -22.93
CA ILE A 320 11.13 -8.46 -24.29
C ILE A 320 11.81 -7.09 -24.37
N ILE A 321 11.25 -6.07 -23.71
CA ILE A 321 11.85 -4.73 -23.67
C ILE A 321 13.22 -4.78 -22.97
N ILE A 322 13.33 -5.48 -21.84
CA ILE A 322 14.60 -5.65 -21.12
C ILE A 322 15.65 -6.34 -22.00
N VAL A 323 15.28 -7.43 -22.68
CA VAL A 323 16.17 -8.14 -23.61
C VAL A 323 16.57 -7.26 -24.79
N SER A 324 15.63 -6.47 -25.32
CA SER A 324 15.88 -5.55 -26.43
C SER A 324 16.83 -4.42 -26.03
N VAL A 325 16.65 -3.84 -24.84
CA VAL A 325 17.55 -2.81 -24.27
C VAL A 325 18.94 -3.40 -24.04
N PHE A 326 19.02 -4.62 -23.50
CA PHE A 326 20.29 -5.31 -23.31
C PHE A 326 21.00 -5.59 -24.65
N PHE A 327 20.26 -6.05 -25.66
CA PHE A 327 20.79 -6.28 -27.00
C PHE A 327 21.24 -4.97 -27.68
N LEU A 328 20.45 -3.90 -27.56
CA LEU A 328 20.80 -2.57 -28.07
C LEU A 328 22.07 -2.05 -27.39
N TYR A 329 22.19 -2.22 -26.07
CA TYR A 329 23.39 -1.86 -25.33
C TYR A 329 24.62 -2.64 -25.83
N ILE A 330 24.51 -3.95 -26.04
CA ILE A 330 25.57 -4.77 -26.63
C ILE A 330 25.94 -4.26 -28.03
N LYS A 331 24.97 -3.98 -28.90
CA LYS A 331 25.21 -3.47 -30.26
C LYS A 331 25.89 -2.11 -30.27
N ILE A 332 25.49 -1.20 -29.37
CA ILE A 332 26.14 0.10 -29.21
C ILE A 332 27.59 -0.08 -28.74
N ARG A 333 27.81 -0.94 -27.74
CA ARG A 333 29.14 -1.25 -27.22
C ARG A 333 30.05 -1.88 -28.29
N GLU A 334 29.53 -2.81 -29.08
CA GLU A 334 30.22 -3.45 -30.21
C GLU A 334 30.65 -2.41 -31.26
N ARG A 335 29.73 -1.52 -31.67
CA ARG A 335 30.05 -0.43 -32.61
C ARG A 335 31.12 0.52 -32.06
N LYS A 336 31.09 0.82 -30.76
CA LYS A 336 32.11 1.64 -30.10
C LYS A 336 33.48 0.96 -30.13
N LEU A 337 33.53 -0.33 -29.80
CA LEU A 337 34.75 -1.16 -29.86
C LEU A 337 35.34 -1.23 -31.27
N ILE A 338 34.52 -1.40 -32.31
CA ILE A 338 34.99 -1.45 -33.70
C ILE A 338 35.58 -0.10 -34.13
N LYS A 339 34.94 1.03 -33.79
CA LYS A 339 35.48 2.36 -34.05
C LYS A 339 36.82 2.59 -33.34
N GLU A 340 36.92 2.23 -32.06
CA GLU A 340 38.16 2.32 -31.30
C GLU A 340 39.27 1.46 -31.92
N LYS A 341 38.93 0.25 -32.38
CA LYS A 341 39.87 -0.64 -33.10
C LYS A 341 40.36 -0.01 -34.41
N GLN A 342 39.47 0.56 -35.23
CA GLN A 342 39.85 1.22 -36.49
C GLN A 342 40.78 2.42 -36.26
N VAL A 343 40.45 3.29 -35.30
CA VAL A 343 41.30 4.43 -34.92
C VAL A 343 42.66 3.94 -34.41
N LEU A 344 42.69 2.82 -33.68
CA LEU A 344 43.94 2.22 -33.21
C LEU A 344 44.78 1.66 -34.37
N GLU A 345 44.17 0.93 -35.31
CA GLU A 345 44.85 0.40 -36.50
C GLU A 345 45.41 1.51 -37.39
N GLU A 346 44.69 2.62 -37.54
CA GLU A 346 45.16 3.81 -38.26
C GLU A 346 46.37 4.44 -37.58
N LYS A 347 46.32 4.66 -36.25
CA LYS A 347 47.48 5.15 -35.47
C LYS A 347 48.69 4.22 -35.54
N VAL A 348 48.48 2.91 -35.46
CA VAL A 348 49.57 1.92 -35.58
C VAL A 348 50.19 2.00 -36.96
N ARG A 349 49.39 2.16 -38.02
CA ARG A 349 49.86 2.30 -39.39
C ARG A 349 50.66 3.58 -39.61
N GLU A 350 50.15 4.72 -39.13
CA GLU A 350 50.87 6.00 -39.18
C GLU A 350 52.24 5.90 -38.48
N ARG A 351 52.28 5.31 -37.28
CA ARG A 351 53.54 5.07 -36.55
C ARG A 351 54.47 4.12 -37.28
N THR A 352 53.94 3.08 -37.92
CA THR A 352 54.73 2.12 -38.69
C THR A 352 55.34 2.77 -39.94
N VAL A 353 54.59 3.63 -40.63
CA VAL A 353 55.10 4.42 -41.78
C VAL A 353 56.15 5.44 -41.32
N GLU A 354 55.90 6.16 -40.22
CA GLU A 354 56.85 7.12 -39.64
C GLU A 354 58.18 6.45 -39.27
N ILE A 355 58.12 5.26 -38.65
CA ILE A 355 59.30 4.46 -38.30
C ILE A 355 60.02 3.96 -39.55
N SER A 356 59.28 3.45 -40.55
CA SER A 356 59.83 2.99 -41.83
C SER A 356 60.60 4.11 -42.56
N ASP A 357 60.03 5.32 -42.65
CA ASP A 357 60.67 6.46 -43.31
C ASP A 357 61.91 6.95 -42.56
N LYS A 358 61.89 6.92 -41.22
CA LYS A 358 63.07 7.20 -40.41
C LYS A 358 64.18 6.16 -40.64
N ASN A 359 63.84 4.88 -40.69
CA ASN A 359 64.80 3.81 -40.97
C ASN A 359 65.43 3.94 -42.37
N LYS A 360 64.64 4.19 -43.42
CA LYS A 360 65.15 4.39 -44.78
C LYS A 360 66.12 5.57 -44.90
N LYS A 361 65.81 6.70 -44.24
CA LYS A 361 66.71 7.87 -44.20
C LYS A 361 68.04 7.56 -43.49
N LEU A 362 67.98 6.78 -42.41
CA LEU A 362 69.15 6.36 -41.65
C LEU A 362 70.07 5.44 -42.48
N GLU A 363 69.50 4.46 -43.19
CA GLU A 363 70.24 3.54 -44.06
C GLU A 363 70.92 4.25 -45.22
N ALA A 364 70.24 5.20 -45.87
CA ALA A 364 70.80 5.99 -46.96
C ALA A 364 71.98 6.87 -46.51
N TYR A 365 71.88 7.47 -45.32
CA TYR A 365 72.95 8.27 -44.73
C TYR A 365 74.19 7.41 -44.41
N ASN A 366 74.01 6.24 -43.80
CA ASN A 366 75.12 5.33 -43.49
C ASN A 366 75.84 4.81 -44.73
N LYS A 367 75.12 4.57 -45.84
CA LYS A 367 75.71 4.11 -47.10
C LYS A 367 76.63 5.15 -47.73
N ASN A 368 76.25 6.43 -47.70
CA ASN A 368 77.06 7.52 -48.25
C ASN A 368 78.35 7.76 -47.44
N VAL A 369 78.27 7.78 -46.10
CA VAL A 369 79.44 7.99 -45.24
C VAL A 369 80.45 6.85 -45.41
N THR A 370 79.98 5.60 -45.46
CA THR A 370 80.86 4.43 -45.66
C THR A 370 81.56 4.44 -47.02
N GLY A 371 80.86 4.92 -48.07
CA GLY A 371 81.42 5.05 -49.41
C GLY A 371 82.61 6.02 -49.46
N SER A 372 82.45 7.21 -48.86
CA SER A 372 83.51 8.23 -48.82
C SER A 372 84.76 7.78 -48.05
N ILE A 373 84.59 7.05 -46.94
CA ILE A 373 85.71 6.53 -46.14
C ILE A 373 86.48 5.43 -46.89
N LYS A 374 85.78 4.51 -47.57
CA LYS A 374 86.44 3.47 -48.39
C LYS A 374 87.19 4.06 -49.58
N TYR A 375 86.67 5.13 -50.19
CA TYR A 375 87.35 5.83 -51.28
C TYR A 375 88.65 6.47 -50.79
N ALA A 376 88.60 7.19 -49.66
CA ALA A 376 89.79 7.79 -49.05
C ALA A 376 90.86 6.75 -48.70
N LYS A 377 90.46 5.57 -48.19
CA LYS A 377 91.38 4.45 -47.94
C LYS A 377 92.12 4.00 -49.18
N ARG A 378 91.42 3.80 -50.30
CA ARG A 378 92.04 3.33 -51.55
C ARG A 378 93.14 4.27 -52.04
N ILE A 379 92.94 5.58 -51.89
CA ILE A 379 93.94 6.56 -52.31
C ILE A 379 95.14 6.54 -51.34
N GLN A 380 94.88 6.46 -50.03
CA GLN A 380 95.93 6.33 -49.02
C GLN A 380 96.80 5.09 -49.26
N ASP A 381 96.18 3.91 -49.43
CA ASP A 381 96.87 2.64 -49.67
C ASP A 381 97.74 2.70 -50.95
N ALA A 382 97.34 3.48 -51.97
CA ALA A 382 98.09 3.63 -53.21
C ALA A 382 99.31 4.57 -53.09
N MET A 383 99.33 5.46 -52.10
CA MET A 383 100.43 6.39 -51.86
C MET A 383 101.51 5.80 -50.94
N LEU A 384 101.15 4.81 -50.11
CA LEU A 384 102.10 4.11 -49.29
C LEU A 384 103.06 3.28 -50.17
N PRO A 385 104.34 3.13 -49.76
CA PRO A 385 105.28 2.28 -50.49
C PRO A 385 104.73 0.87 -50.64
N ASN A 386 104.63 0.39 -51.88
CA ASN A 386 104.15 -0.95 -52.17
C ASN A 386 105.23 -2.00 -51.85
N GLU A 387 104.80 -3.24 -51.60
CA GLU A 387 105.70 -4.33 -51.19
C GLU A 387 106.78 -4.64 -52.25
N GLU A 388 106.45 -4.54 -53.54
CA GLU A 388 107.44 -4.77 -54.62
C GLU A 388 108.59 -3.76 -54.56
N TYR A 389 108.27 -2.47 -54.39
CA TYR A 389 109.28 -1.42 -54.26
C TYR A 389 110.11 -1.61 -52.99
N LEU A 390 109.47 -1.89 -51.85
CA LEU A 390 110.16 -2.12 -50.58
C LEU A 390 111.10 -3.33 -50.64
N ASN A 391 110.66 -4.45 -51.20
CA ASN A 391 111.49 -5.65 -51.37
C ASN A 391 112.73 -5.39 -52.25
N SER A 392 112.63 -4.46 -53.21
CA SER A 392 113.77 -4.10 -54.09
C SER A 392 114.85 -3.27 -53.38
N ILE A 393 114.49 -2.49 -52.36
CA ILE A 393 115.41 -1.58 -51.65
C ILE A 393 115.82 -2.09 -50.26
N LEU A 394 114.99 -2.91 -49.62
CA LEU A 394 115.20 -3.46 -48.28
C LEU A 394 114.61 -4.90 -48.20
N PRO A 395 115.34 -5.94 -48.63
CA PRO A 395 114.78 -7.29 -48.78
C PRO A 395 114.34 -7.96 -47.48
N GLU A 396 115.04 -7.71 -46.37
CA GLU A 396 114.65 -8.21 -45.04
C GLU A 396 113.93 -7.11 -44.24
N HIS A 397 112.61 -7.02 -44.41
CA HIS A 397 111.77 -6.07 -43.68
C HIS A 397 110.44 -6.69 -43.25
N PHE A 398 109.79 -6.07 -42.26
CA PHE A 398 108.39 -6.31 -41.93
C PHE A 398 107.72 -4.98 -41.60
N ILE A 399 106.45 -4.81 -41.97
CA ILE A 399 105.65 -3.61 -41.68
C ILE A 399 104.47 -4.01 -40.80
N ILE A 400 104.28 -3.29 -39.69
CA ILE A 400 103.09 -3.39 -38.86
C ILE A 400 102.34 -2.06 -38.99
N TYR A 401 101.30 -2.06 -39.83
CA TYR A 401 100.41 -0.92 -40.01
C TYR A 401 98.98 -1.31 -39.60
N LYS A 402 98.55 -0.85 -38.42
CA LYS A 402 97.25 -1.21 -37.80
C LYS A 402 96.48 0.04 -37.36
N PRO A 403 95.79 0.74 -38.29
CA PRO A 403 95.00 1.91 -37.94
C PRO A 403 93.80 1.56 -37.06
N ARG A 404 93.39 2.47 -36.15
CA ARG A 404 92.22 2.28 -35.25
C ARG A 404 90.89 2.27 -36.01
N ASP A 405 90.76 3.12 -37.03
CA ASP A 405 89.59 3.22 -37.91
C ASP A 405 89.97 2.77 -39.34
N ILE A 406 88.98 2.73 -40.26
CA ILE A 406 89.17 2.27 -41.65
C ILE A 406 90.30 3.02 -42.38
N VAL A 407 90.56 4.28 -41.99
CA VAL A 407 91.58 5.18 -42.53
C VAL A 407 92.21 5.94 -41.34
N SER A 408 93.54 5.97 -41.23
CA SER A 408 94.27 6.77 -40.22
C SER A 408 95.01 7.94 -40.86
N GLY A 409 95.43 8.93 -40.08
CA GLY A 409 96.41 9.92 -40.50
C GLY A 409 97.83 9.35 -40.61
N ASP A 410 98.13 8.31 -39.83
CA ASP A 410 99.48 7.74 -39.72
C ASP A 410 99.91 7.09 -41.03
N TYR A 411 101.19 7.18 -41.36
CA TYR A 411 101.75 6.57 -42.55
C TYR A 411 103.23 6.23 -42.38
N TYR A 412 103.72 5.38 -43.27
CA TYR A 412 105.14 5.11 -43.40
C TYR A 412 105.59 5.47 -44.81
N TRP A 413 106.84 5.85 -44.93
CA TRP A 413 107.44 6.30 -46.18
C TRP A 413 108.89 5.82 -46.24
N VAL A 414 109.31 5.34 -47.41
CA VAL A 414 110.66 4.80 -47.62
C VAL A 414 111.14 5.19 -49.00
N THR A 415 112.38 5.63 -49.13
CA THR A 415 113.04 5.79 -50.42
C THR A 415 114.52 5.46 -50.34
N LYS A 416 115.12 5.10 -51.48
CA LYS A 416 116.56 4.92 -51.64
C LYS A 416 117.10 5.91 -52.66
N LYS A 417 118.13 6.67 -52.29
CA LYS A 417 118.82 7.63 -53.15
C LYS A 417 120.32 7.42 -52.99
N ASP A 418 120.99 7.17 -54.12
CA ASP A 418 122.38 6.72 -54.17
C ASP A 418 122.58 5.50 -53.25
N ASP A 419 123.58 5.54 -52.35
CA ASP A 419 123.83 4.48 -51.38
C ASP A 419 123.05 4.64 -50.05
N ASN A 420 122.23 5.70 -49.91
CA ASN A 420 121.51 6.00 -48.67
C ASN A 420 120.05 5.55 -48.72
N LEU A 421 119.61 4.89 -47.65
CA LEU A 421 118.22 4.50 -47.41
C LEU A 421 117.59 5.46 -46.39
N ILE A 422 116.44 6.03 -46.74
CA ILE A 422 115.69 6.94 -45.87
C ILE A 422 114.35 6.32 -45.56
N VAL A 423 114.04 6.23 -44.27
CA VAL A 423 112.80 5.64 -43.74
C VAL A 423 112.16 6.64 -42.79
N ALA A 424 110.86 6.86 -42.95
CA ALA A 424 110.04 7.65 -42.04
C ALA A 424 108.81 6.86 -41.60
N ALA A 425 108.59 6.80 -40.29
CA ALA A 425 107.34 6.37 -39.69
C ALA A 425 106.70 7.59 -39.05
N VAL A 426 105.52 7.98 -39.52
CA VAL A 426 104.91 9.28 -39.20
C VAL A 426 103.55 9.04 -38.55
N ASP A 427 103.42 9.54 -37.33
CA ASP A 427 102.16 9.65 -36.60
C ASP A 427 101.52 10.99 -36.96
N CYS A 428 100.26 10.97 -37.39
CA CYS A 428 99.54 12.17 -37.80
C CYS A 428 98.13 12.14 -37.21
N THR A 429 97.74 13.24 -36.57
CA THR A 429 96.42 13.33 -35.95
C THR A 429 95.30 13.35 -37.00
N GLY A 430 94.33 12.46 -36.85
CA GLY A 430 93.11 12.44 -37.66
C GLY A 430 92.70 11.02 -38.05
N HIS A 431 91.40 10.78 -38.24
CA HIS A 431 90.87 9.50 -38.70
C HIS A 431 89.75 9.72 -39.72
N GLY A 432 89.45 8.69 -40.51
CA GLY A 432 88.49 8.79 -41.62
C GLY A 432 89.04 9.63 -42.79
N VAL A 433 88.15 10.24 -43.57
CA VAL A 433 88.53 10.99 -44.79
C VAL A 433 89.59 12.08 -44.53
N PRO A 434 89.49 12.93 -43.49
CA PRO A 434 90.52 13.93 -43.20
C PRO A 434 91.89 13.33 -42.84
N GLY A 435 91.91 12.17 -42.16
CA GLY A 435 93.15 11.45 -41.85
C GLY A 435 93.88 10.99 -43.11
N ALA A 436 93.17 10.38 -44.07
CA ALA A 436 93.76 10.01 -45.36
C ALA A 436 94.43 11.22 -46.04
N PHE A 437 93.77 12.38 -46.06
CA PHE A 437 94.35 13.58 -46.68
C PHE A 437 95.67 14.00 -46.05
N MET A 438 95.79 13.94 -44.72
CA MET A 438 97.03 14.26 -44.02
C MET A 438 98.17 13.31 -44.40
N SER A 439 97.89 12.00 -44.46
CA SER A 439 98.90 11.01 -44.86
C SER A 439 99.42 11.24 -46.29
N MET A 440 98.52 11.57 -47.22
CA MET A 440 98.87 11.80 -48.62
C MET A 440 99.72 13.06 -48.81
N LEU A 441 99.34 14.14 -48.13
CA LEU A 441 100.12 15.39 -48.12
C LEU A 441 101.52 15.12 -47.54
N GLY A 442 101.60 14.40 -46.43
CA GLY A 442 102.86 14.04 -45.80
C GLY A 442 103.80 13.24 -46.72
N VAL A 443 103.28 12.20 -47.40
CA VAL A 443 104.04 11.44 -48.40
C VAL A 443 104.52 12.33 -49.55
N ALA A 444 103.66 13.22 -50.05
CA ALA A 444 104.01 14.13 -51.14
C ALA A 444 105.12 15.12 -50.74
N TYR A 445 105.01 15.72 -49.55
CA TYR A 445 106.03 16.64 -49.03
C TYR A 445 107.35 15.94 -48.77
N LEU A 446 107.36 14.74 -48.21
CA LEU A 446 108.57 13.95 -48.05
C LEU A 446 109.26 13.66 -49.38
N ASN A 447 108.49 13.25 -50.40
CA ASN A 447 109.02 13.05 -51.74
C ASN A 447 109.64 14.34 -52.31
N GLU A 448 108.98 15.49 -52.14
CA GLU A 448 109.48 16.78 -52.63
C GLU A 448 110.75 17.22 -51.89
N ILE A 449 110.72 17.21 -50.56
CA ILE A 449 111.82 17.64 -49.69
C ILE A 449 113.07 16.81 -49.98
N VAL A 450 112.95 15.48 -50.01
CA VAL A 450 114.10 14.61 -50.24
C VAL A 450 114.65 14.79 -51.67
N ASN A 451 113.80 14.96 -52.68
CA ASN A 451 114.27 15.26 -54.04
C ASN A 451 114.92 16.65 -54.15
N LYS A 452 114.38 17.67 -53.48
CA LYS A 452 114.91 19.04 -53.51
C LYS A 452 116.25 19.16 -52.79
N ILE A 453 116.40 18.49 -51.64
CA ILE A 453 117.67 18.47 -50.91
C ILE A 453 118.72 17.66 -51.69
N ALA A 454 118.33 16.54 -52.31
CA ALA A 454 119.22 15.74 -53.15
C ALA A 454 119.82 16.51 -54.34
N ILE A 455 119.10 17.51 -54.87
CA ILE A 455 119.58 18.35 -55.98
C ILE A 455 120.56 19.43 -55.48
N ASN A 456 120.34 19.99 -54.30
CA ASN A 456 121.06 21.19 -53.82
C ASN A 456 122.25 20.88 -52.90
N LYS A 457 122.39 19.65 -52.39
CA LYS A 457 123.52 19.20 -51.57
C LYS A 457 123.83 17.72 -51.84
N HIS A 458 125.10 17.32 -51.74
CA HIS A 458 125.48 15.91 -51.80
C HIS A 458 124.80 15.13 -50.66
N ILE A 459 124.04 14.09 -51.03
CA ILE A 459 123.19 13.27 -50.15
C ILE A 459 123.95 12.62 -48.98
N SER A 460 125.28 12.50 -49.07
CA SER A 460 126.15 11.95 -48.00
C SER A 460 126.19 12.78 -46.71
N THR A 461 125.62 13.99 -46.69
CA THR A 461 125.49 14.82 -45.47
C THR A 461 124.04 15.00 -45.00
N LEU A 462 123.08 14.24 -45.53
CA LEU A 462 121.67 14.38 -45.17
C LEU A 462 121.40 13.78 -43.78
N ASN A 463 121.17 14.62 -42.77
CA ASN A 463 120.70 14.19 -41.47
C ASN A 463 119.17 14.25 -41.38
N ALA A 464 118.57 13.39 -40.56
CA ALA A 464 117.12 13.34 -40.36
C ALA A 464 116.54 14.70 -39.92
N ASP A 465 117.30 15.47 -39.12
CA ASP A 465 116.91 16.79 -38.65
C ASP A 465 116.70 17.81 -39.78
N ASP A 466 117.45 17.71 -40.89
CA ASP A 466 117.31 18.62 -42.04
C ASP A 466 115.99 18.37 -42.79
N VAL A 467 115.60 17.11 -42.95
CA VAL A 467 114.32 16.72 -43.56
C VAL A 467 113.16 17.11 -42.65
N LEU A 468 113.31 16.90 -41.33
CA LEU A 468 112.30 17.26 -40.34
C LEU A 468 112.08 18.77 -40.24
N ASN A 469 113.15 19.57 -40.32
CA ASN A 469 113.06 21.03 -40.30
C ASN A 469 112.35 21.57 -41.54
N GLN A 470 112.63 21.03 -42.74
CA GLN A 470 111.86 21.42 -43.93
C GLN A 470 110.40 21.00 -43.85
N LEU A 471 110.08 19.81 -43.31
CA LEU A 471 108.69 19.41 -43.08
C LEU A 471 107.93 20.36 -42.14
N ARG A 472 108.62 21.07 -41.24
CA ARG A 472 108.01 22.06 -40.34
C ARG A 472 107.81 23.44 -40.98
N GLU A 473 108.47 23.73 -42.09
CA GLU A 473 108.33 24.99 -42.81
C GLU A 473 107.14 25.02 -43.79
N TRP A 474 106.43 23.90 -43.97
CA TRP A 474 105.30 23.72 -44.90
C TRP A 474 103.92 23.66 -44.24
#